data_AF-A0A0A7LQP0-F1
#
_entry.id   AF-A0A0A7LQP0-F1
#
_cell.length_a   1.000
_cell.length_b   1.000
_cell.length_c   1.000
_cell.angle_alpha   90.00
_cell.angle_beta   90.00
_cell.angle_gamma   90.00
#
_symmetry.space_group_name_H-M   'P 1'
#
loop_
_entity.id
_entity.type
_entity.pdbx_description
1 polymer ?
#
loop_
_entity_poly.entity_id
_entity_poly.type
_entity_poly.pdbx_seq_one_letter_code
_entity_poly.pdbx_strand_id
1 'polypeptide(L)'
;MGIERNNVLFLLGAGCSANAGIPVSGEMVANVHRLVEEDPRWQSYRDLYYYLRSSIQFADGIFGNFHAVFNIEKLLIVMAEIEKKERNPVYPFIGAWSNRLLDLAGPNFQRVTELRDLITQELVTHWVKPSAYREAAYYDGFKNLQFGTTGLGFNVKVFSLNYDLCFEKRVGKDNIELGFDENTSEWSYNNFARDEDKSYTLYKLHGSLDWFIDNSTQKLMQSDDTARDPALIFGVSNKLRAIDPYLFYIYEFRRHCFSPDLRLLVCIGYSFADDHINDIIAQAIKNNSQARVLATMYSNTVEEQLAVRKALGLAPDSEQVIFEKTDAKKFLAETLSKEYLAQQFLPMPDSPFAS
;
A
#
# COMPACT_ATOMS: atom_id res chain seq x y z
N MET A 1 -6.72 -8.67 -29.54
CA MET A 1 -5.44 -7.95 -29.38
C MET A 1 -4.61 -8.72 -28.37
N GLY A 2 -3.34 -9.01 -28.65
CA GLY A 2 -2.48 -9.70 -27.67
C GLY A 2 -2.03 -8.73 -26.57
N ILE A 3 -1.87 -9.22 -25.34
CA ILE A 3 -1.19 -8.46 -24.28
C ILE A 3 0.31 -8.74 -24.42
N GLU A 4 1.09 -7.67 -24.49
CA GLU A 4 2.55 -7.70 -24.56
C GLU A 4 3.20 -7.32 -23.22
N ARG A 5 4.51 -7.52 -23.12
CA ARG A 5 5.30 -7.15 -21.95
C ARG A 5 5.13 -5.66 -21.67
N ASN A 6 5.04 -5.29 -20.39
CA ASN A 6 4.83 -3.91 -19.90
C ASN A 6 3.47 -3.27 -20.25
N ASN A 7 2.54 -3.95 -20.94
CA ASN A 7 1.21 -3.39 -21.18
C ASN A 7 0.34 -3.32 -19.92
N VAL A 8 0.57 -4.24 -18.97
CA VAL A 8 -0.23 -4.36 -17.74
C VAL A 8 0.65 -4.18 -16.52
N LEU A 9 0.17 -3.35 -15.59
CA LEU A 9 0.78 -3.09 -14.29
C LEU A 9 -0.26 -3.36 -13.20
N PHE A 10 0.13 -3.97 -12.08
CA PHE A 10 -0.78 -4.18 -10.95
C PHE A 10 -0.40 -3.30 -9.76
N LEU A 11 -1.40 -2.73 -9.09
CA LEU A 11 -1.27 -2.05 -7.80
C LEU A 11 -2.26 -2.67 -6.80
N LEU A 12 -1.73 -3.24 -5.71
CA LEU A 12 -2.51 -3.87 -4.66
C LEU A 12 -2.60 -2.93 -3.45
N GLY A 13 -3.83 -2.65 -3.02
CA GLY A 13 -4.10 -1.91 -1.78
C GLY A 13 -4.72 -2.79 -0.70
N ALA A 14 -4.98 -2.22 0.48
CA ALA A 14 -5.40 -2.96 1.67
C ALA A 14 -6.68 -3.80 1.45
N GLY A 15 -7.59 -3.33 0.60
CA GLY A 15 -8.79 -4.08 0.22
C GLY A 15 -8.50 -5.39 -0.52
N CYS A 16 -7.31 -5.52 -1.13
CA CYS A 16 -6.86 -6.77 -1.74
C CYS A 16 -6.65 -7.86 -0.70
N SER A 17 -6.23 -7.49 0.51
CA SER A 17 -5.96 -8.41 1.63
C SER A 17 -7.17 -8.58 2.56
N ALA A 18 -8.19 -7.71 2.45
CA ALA A 18 -9.36 -7.71 3.31
C ALA A 18 -10.10 -9.05 3.33
N ASN A 19 -10.31 -9.66 2.16
CA ASN A 19 -10.97 -10.96 2.06
C ASN A 19 -10.15 -12.12 2.67
N ALA A 20 -8.85 -11.93 2.97
CA ALA A 20 -8.02 -12.88 3.69
C ALA A 20 -8.11 -12.72 5.23
N GLY A 21 -8.99 -11.83 5.71
CA GLY A 21 -9.18 -11.55 7.13
C GLY A 21 -8.24 -10.48 7.70
N ILE A 22 -7.49 -9.78 6.85
CA ILE A 22 -6.62 -8.67 7.27
C ILE A 22 -7.46 -7.38 7.29
N PRO A 23 -7.62 -6.70 8.43
CA PRO A 23 -8.50 -5.56 8.52
C PRO A 23 -7.98 -4.39 7.69
N VAL A 24 -8.87 -3.64 7.05
CA VAL A 24 -8.51 -2.37 6.40
C VAL A 24 -8.28 -1.27 7.45
N SER A 25 -7.67 -0.15 7.07
CA SER A 25 -7.29 0.92 8.02
C SER A 25 -8.45 1.42 8.91
N GLY A 26 -9.67 1.53 8.36
CA GLY A 26 -10.86 1.90 9.14
C GLY A 26 -11.24 0.86 10.21
N GLU A 27 -11.11 -0.43 9.90
CA GLU A 27 -11.34 -1.53 10.83
C GLU A 27 -10.22 -1.61 11.87
N MET A 28 -8.96 -1.36 11.48
CA MET A 28 -7.84 -1.25 12.42
C MET A 28 -8.07 -0.13 13.45
N VAL A 29 -8.56 1.03 13.01
CA VAL A 29 -8.95 2.12 13.92
C VAL A 29 -10.07 1.69 14.87
N ALA A 30 -11.09 0.99 14.36
CA ALA A 30 -12.17 0.47 15.19
C ALA A 30 -11.66 -0.56 16.21
N ASN A 31 -10.71 -1.41 15.83
CA ASN A 31 -10.06 -2.36 16.73
C ASN A 31 -9.26 -1.65 17.84
N VAL A 32 -8.46 -0.62 17.51
CA VAL A 32 -7.78 0.19 18.52
C VAL A 32 -8.80 0.82 19.47
N HIS A 33 -9.86 1.40 18.94
CA HIS A 33 -10.91 2.02 19.75
C HIS A 33 -11.54 1.03 20.73
N ARG A 34 -11.86 -0.18 20.25
CA ARG A 34 -12.41 -1.26 21.07
C ARG A 34 -11.42 -1.72 22.14
N LEU A 35 -10.15 -1.94 21.79
CA LEU A 35 -9.10 -2.32 22.75
C LEU A 35 -8.97 -1.27 23.86
N VAL A 36 -8.94 0.00 23.49
CA VAL A 36 -8.89 1.13 24.43
C VAL A 36 -10.08 1.16 25.40
N GLU A 37 -11.25 0.71 24.99
CA GLU A 37 -12.45 0.67 25.84
C GLU A 37 -12.54 -0.60 26.68
N GLU A 38 -12.21 -1.76 26.10
CA GLU A 38 -12.50 -3.07 26.67
C GLU A 38 -11.29 -3.74 27.36
N ASP A 39 -10.07 -3.56 26.86
CA ASP A 39 -8.87 -4.24 27.38
C ASP A 39 -8.24 -3.43 28.54
N PRO A 40 -8.16 -4.00 29.76
CA PRO A 40 -7.57 -3.33 30.92
C PRO A 40 -6.13 -2.81 30.70
N ARG A 41 -5.36 -3.46 29.82
CA ARG A 41 -3.99 -3.02 29.48
C ARG A 41 -3.99 -1.70 28.71
N TRP A 42 -5.05 -1.43 27.94
CA TRP A 42 -5.19 -0.27 27.06
C TRP A 42 -5.99 0.86 27.71
N GLN A 43 -6.90 0.55 28.63
CA GLN A 43 -7.77 1.52 29.29
C GLN A 43 -7.01 2.69 29.92
N SER A 44 -5.78 2.47 30.41
CA SER A 44 -4.96 3.55 30.94
C SER A 44 -4.68 4.63 29.88
N TYR A 45 -4.50 4.26 28.61
CA TYR A 45 -4.19 5.16 27.50
C TYR A 45 -5.41 5.79 26.82
N ARG A 46 -6.63 5.50 27.28
CA ARG A 46 -7.87 5.94 26.63
C ARG A 46 -7.94 7.43 26.37
N ASP A 47 -7.68 8.22 27.40
CA ASP A 47 -7.78 9.66 27.29
C ASP A 47 -6.70 10.24 26.34
N LEU A 48 -5.51 9.62 26.31
CA LEU A 48 -4.45 9.95 25.35
C LEU A 48 -4.87 9.63 23.92
N TYR A 49 -5.43 8.44 23.68
CA TYR A 49 -5.95 8.04 22.37
C TYR A 49 -7.06 8.98 21.87
N TYR A 50 -8.06 9.29 22.71
CA TYR A 50 -9.13 10.22 22.35
C TYR A 50 -8.60 11.62 22.06
N TYR A 51 -7.63 12.10 22.84
CA TYR A 51 -6.99 13.38 22.61
C TYR A 51 -6.26 13.41 21.25
N LEU A 52 -5.45 12.40 20.94
CA LEU A 52 -4.72 12.30 19.68
C LEU A 52 -5.67 12.22 18.49
N ARG A 53 -6.68 11.34 18.56
CA ARG A 53 -7.70 11.20 17.51
C ARG A 53 -8.44 12.53 17.24
N SER A 54 -8.91 13.18 18.30
CA SER A 54 -9.63 14.46 18.20
C SER A 54 -8.73 15.56 17.65
N SER A 55 -7.46 15.61 18.07
CA SER A 55 -6.49 16.61 17.59
C SER A 55 -6.18 16.45 16.10
N ILE A 56 -6.09 15.21 15.62
CA ILE A 56 -5.87 14.90 14.20
C ILE A 56 -7.07 15.36 13.36
N GLN A 57 -8.28 15.06 13.80
CA GLN A 57 -9.50 15.50 13.11
C GLN A 57 -9.68 17.02 13.16
N PHE A 58 -9.32 17.64 14.29
CA PHE A 58 -9.31 19.10 14.41
C PHE A 58 -8.36 19.75 13.40
N ALA A 59 -7.15 19.21 13.23
CA ALA A 59 -6.21 19.70 12.24
C ALA A 59 -6.78 19.63 10.81
N ASP A 60 -7.43 18.53 10.44
CA ASP A 60 -8.09 18.40 9.13
C ASP A 60 -9.23 19.41 8.98
N GLY A 61 -10.04 19.61 10.02
CA GLY A 61 -11.15 20.56 10.05
C GLY A 61 -10.72 22.01 9.90
N ILE A 62 -9.57 22.43 10.45
CA ILE A 62 -9.02 23.79 10.29
C ILE A 62 -8.85 24.14 8.80
N PHE A 63 -8.45 23.17 7.98
CA PHE A 63 -8.27 23.35 6.54
C PHE A 63 -9.53 23.02 5.72
N GLY A 64 -10.68 22.90 6.37
CA GLY A 64 -11.96 22.60 5.72
C GLY A 64 -12.13 21.14 5.29
N ASN A 65 -11.23 20.23 5.67
CA ASN A 65 -11.27 18.82 5.28
C ASN A 65 -12.06 17.96 6.28
N PHE A 66 -13.35 18.28 6.47
CA PHE A 66 -14.22 17.58 7.42
C PHE A 66 -14.58 16.14 7.00
N HIS A 67 -14.32 15.79 5.74
CA HIS A 67 -14.55 14.45 5.20
C HIS A 67 -13.31 13.54 5.34
N ALA A 68 -12.18 14.06 5.83
CA ALA A 68 -10.99 13.26 6.08
C ALA A 68 -11.29 12.12 7.05
N VAL A 69 -11.10 10.89 6.60
CA VAL A 69 -11.26 9.72 7.45
C VAL A 69 -10.00 9.55 8.28
N PHE A 70 -10.18 9.49 9.60
CA PHE A 70 -9.10 9.15 10.53
C PHE A 70 -8.61 7.73 10.26
N ASN A 71 -7.30 7.55 10.09
CA ASN A 71 -6.69 6.29 9.70
C ASN A 71 -5.51 5.93 10.61
N ILE A 72 -5.16 4.63 10.66
CA ILE A 72 -4.14 4.13 11.60
C ILE A 72 -2.74 4.65 11.31
N GLU A 73 -2.38 4.83 10.04
CA GLU A 73 -1.07 5.32 9.62
C GLU A 73 -0.86 6.76 10.12
N LYS A 74 -1.87 7.63 9.97
CA LYS A 74 -1.83 9.01 10.45
C LYS A 74 -1.66 9.10 11.96
N LEU A 75 -2.29 8.19 12.71
CA LEU A 75 -2.10 8.10 14.16
C LEU A 75 -0.64 7.78 14.51
N LEU A 76 -0.08 6.74 13.89
CA LEU A 76 1.31 6.31 14.14
C LEU A 76 2.34 7.38 13.74
N ILE A 77 2.10 8.08 12.63
CA ILE A 77 2.94 9.22 12.21
C ILE A 77 2.93 10.31 13.28
N VAL A 78 1.75 10.73 13.73
CA VAL A 78 1.63 11.80 14.72
C VAL A 78 2.28 11.41 16.04
N MET A 79 2.12 10.16 16.49
CA MET A 79 2.84 9.63 17.65
C MET A 79 4.36 9.72 17.47
N ALA A 80 4.88 9.26 16.32
CA ALA A 80 6.31 9.30 16.02
C ALA A 80 6.86 10.74 15.94
N GLU A 81 6.10 11.70 15.40
CA GLU A 81 6.51 13.12 15.35
C GLU A 81 6.49 13.78 16.72
N ILE A 82 5.55 13.43 17.60
CA ILE A 82 5.51 13.88 19.00
C ILE A 82 6.73 13.36 19.77
N GLU A 83 7.08 12.09 19.58
CA GLU A 83 8.23 11.46 20.25
C GLU A 83 9.57 12.09 19.90
N LYS A 84 9.71 12.69 18.71
CA LYS A 84 10.94 13.43 18.35
C LYS A 84 11.22 14.57 19.33
N LYS A 85 10.19 15.18 19.93
CA LYS A 85 10.30 16.25 20.93
C LYS A 85 11.32 17.32 20.50
N GLU A 86 12.44 17.47 21.21
CA GLU A 86 13.49 18.46 20.94
C GLU A 86 14.30 18.17 19.68
N ARG A 87 14.27 16.92 19.21
CA ARG A 87 14.87 16.52 17.93
C ARG A 87 14.00 16.89 16.74
N ASN A 88 12.76 17.32 16.97
CA ASN A 88 11.91 17.80 15.88
C ASN A 88 12.44 19.16 15.38
N PRO A 89 12.72 19.33 14.07
CA PRO A 89 13.25 20.59 13.55
C PRO A 89 12.39 21.81 13.84
N VAL A 90 11.08 21.62 14.03
CA VAL A 90 10.17 22.73 14.37
C VAL A 90 10.12 23.05 15.86
N TYR A 91 10.74 22.23 16.72
CA TYR A 91 10.71 22.40 18.17
C TYR A 91 11.09 23.82 18.66
N PRO A 92 12.12 24.50 18.12
CA PRO A 92 12.47 25.86 18.53
C PRO A 92 11.36 26.91 18.31
N PHE A 93 10.37 26.61 17.46
CA PHE A 93 9.25 27.49 17.14
C PHE A 93 7.96 27.12 17.90
N ILE A 94 7.97 26.01 18.63
CA ILE A 94 6.83 25.57 19.45
C ILE A 94 6.94 26.29 20.80
N GLY A 95 6.08 27.29 21.03
CA GLY A 95 6.09 28.07 22.28
C GLY A 95 5.78 27.23 23.54
N ALA A 96 4.81 26.32 23.43
CA ALA A 96 4.53 25.31 24.45
C ALA A 96 3.70 24.17 23.83
N TRP A 97 3.89 22.95 24.32
CA TRP A 97 2.93 21.87 24.09
C TRP A 97 1.63 22.18 24.83
N SER A 98 0.49 21.71 24.30
CA SER A 98 -0.78 21.84 24.99
C SER A 98 -0.70 21.15 26.36
N ASN A 99 -1.22 21.79 27.41
CA ASN A 99 -1.24 21.23 28.76
C ASN A 99 -1.88 19.84 28.79
N ARG A 100 -2.97 19.65 28.04
CA ARG A 100 -3.66 18.36 27.96
C ARG A 100 -2.77 17.24 27.41
N LEU A 101 -1.95 17.51 26.40
CA LEU A 101 -0.97 16.52 25.91
C LEU A 101 0.07 16.20 26.99
N LEU A 102 0.61 17.21 27.68
CA LEU A 102 1.61 17.01 28.74
C LEU A 102 1.05 16.14 29.88
N ASP A 103 -0.20 16.39 30.30
CA ASP A 103 -0.89 15.62 31.34
C ASP A 103 -1.09 14.16 30.92
N LEU A 104 -1.43 13.92 29.66
CA LEU A 104 -1.79 12.59 29.17
C LEU A 104 -0.60 11.75 28.71
N ALA A 105 0.43 12.36 28.13
CA ALA A 105 1.56 11.68 27.52
C ALA A 105 2.63 11.23 28.54
N GLY A 106 2.54 11.72 29.78
CA GLY A 106 3.48 11.38 30.85
C GLY A 106 4.89 11.97 30.65
N PRO A 107 5.81 11.69 31.59
CA PRO A 107 7.18 12.19 31.52
C PRO A 107 7.84 11.81 30.19
N ASN A 108 8.46 12.79 29.53
CA ASN A 108 9.14 12.60 28.25
C ASN A 108 8.31 11.91 27.17
N PHE A 109 6.98 12.06 27.20
CA PHE A 109 6.05 11.41 26.26
C PHE A 109 6.10 9.88 26.26
N GLN A 110 6.57 9.27 27.36
CA GLN A 110 6.69 7.81 27.48
C GLN A 110 5.37 7.08 27.14
N ARG A 111 4.22 7.62 27.53
CA ARG A 111 2.92 6.97 27.28
C ARG A 111 2.50 7.01 25.81
N VAL A 112 3.03 7.96 25.03
CA VAL A 112 2.85 7.99 23.58
C VAL A 112 3.64 6.82 22.96
N THR A 113 4.88 6.64 23.37
CA THR A 113 5.72 5.51 22.93
C THR A 113 5.08 4.18 23.31
N GLU A 114 4.65 3.99 24.56
CA GLU A 114 4.02 2.75 25.01
C GLU A 114 2.73 2.44 24.23
N LEU A 115 1.86 3.43 24.02
CA LEU A 115 0.64 3.25 23.22
C LEU A 115 0.97 2.92 21.77
N ARG A 116 1.94 3.60 21.17
CA ARG A 116 2.39 3.31 19.80
C ARG A 116 2.93 1.88 19.69
N ASP A 117 3.74 1.45 20.64
CA ASP A 117 4.33 0.11 20.64
C ASP A 117 3.25 -0.97 20.80
N LEU A 118 2.22 -0.73 21.63
CA LEU A 118 1.05 -1.61 21.74
C LEU A 118 0.28 -1.71 20.41
N ILE A 119 0.04 -0.58 19.72
CA ILE A 119 -0.61 -0.57 18.40
C ILE A 119 0.22 -1.32 17.36
N THR A 120 1.53 -1.06 17.31
CA THR A 120 2.45 -1.75 16.39
C THR A 120 2.46 -3.26 16.67
N GLN A 121 2.45 -3.67 17.94
CA GLN A 121 2.41 -5.07 18.32
C GLN A 121 1.12 -5.77 17.83
N GLU A 122 -0.04 -5.16 18.00
CA GLU A 122 -1.32 -5.71 17.50
C GLU A 122 -1.34 -5.80 15.97
N LEU A 123 -0.85 -4.75 15.28
CA LEU A 123 -0.72 -4.73 13.82
C LEU A 123 0.11 -5.91 13.31
N VAL A 124 1.33 -6.07 13.85
CA VAL A 124 2.29 -7.09 13.39
C VAL A 124 1.87 -8.51 13.80
N THR A 125 1.35 -8.68 15.02
CA THR A 125 1.13 -10.01 15.60
C THR A 125 -0.24 -10.57 15.26
N HIS A 126 -1.27 -9.72 15.16
CA HIS A 126 -2.67 -10.17 15.14
C HIS A 126 -3.44 -9.74 13.90
N TRP A 127 -3.17 -8.57 13.33
CA TRP A 127 -4.03 -8.04 12.25
C TRP A 127 -3.48 -8.33 10.87
N VAL A 128 -2.17 -8.12 10.65
CA VAL A 128 -1.59 -8.20 9.30
C VAL A 128 -0.97 -9.57 9.01
N LYS A 129 -0.83 -10.43 10.03
CA LYS A 129 -0.36 -11.81 9.89
C LYS A 129 -1.52 -12.81 9.99
N PRO A 130 -2.05 -13.33 8.86
CA PRO A 130 -3.00 -14.44 8.90
C PRO A 130 -2.39 -15.66 9.59
N SER A 131 -3.17 -16.34 10.44
CA SER A 131 -2.76 -17.57 11.14
C SER A 131 -2.43 -18.72 10.17
N ALA A 132 -3.12 -18.73 9.03
CA ALA A 132 -2.77 -19.51 7.84
C ALA A 132 -3.20 -18.69 6.62
N TYR A 133 -2.32 -18.56 5.61
CA TYR A 133 -2.62 -17.92 4.32
C TYR A 133 -3.61 -18.75 3.46
N ARG A 134 -4.56 -19.43 4.09
CA ARG A 134 -5.61 -20.23 3.44
C ARG A 134 -6.72 -19.34 2.90
N GLU A 135 -7.16 -18.35 3.68
CA GLU A 135 -8.20 -17.41 3.24
C GLU A 135 -7.72 -16.52 2.08
N ALA A 136 -6.41 -16.37 1.90
CA ALA A 136 -5.78 -15.72 0.76
C ALA A 136 -5.79 -16.57 -0.53
N ALA A 137 -6.45 -17.74 -0.57
CA ALA A 137 -6.41 -18.64 -1.74
C ALA A 137 -6.80 -18.00 -3.07
N TYR A 138 -7.60 -16.93 -3.04
CA TYR A 138 -7.97 -16.18 -4.24
C TYR A 138 -6.78 -15.50 -4.95
N TYR A 139 -5.65 -15.27 -4.28
CA TYR A 139 -4.40 -14.84 -4.93
C TYR A 139 -3.86 -15.87 -5.92
N ASP A 140 -4.32 -17.13 -5.88
CA ASP A 140 -4.00 -18.12 -6.91
C ASP A 140 -4.51 -17.68 -8.30
N GLY A 141 -5.43 -16.71 -8.38
CA GLY A 141 -5.77 -16.01 -9.62
C GLY A 141 -4.56 -15.45 -10.38
N PHE A 142 -3.52 -15.00 -9.68
CA PHE A 142 -2.26 -14.59 -10.32
C PHE A 142 -1.53 -15.78 -10.95
N LYS A 143 -1.51 -16.96 -10.31
CA LYS A 143 -0.97 -18.16 -10.96
C LYS A 143 -1.73 -18.49 -12.23
N ASN A 144 -3.06 -18.41 -12.19
CA ASN A 144 -3.91 -18.70 -13.35
C ASN A 144 -3.71 -17.68 -14.49
N LEU A 145 -3.45 -16.41 -14.15
CA LEU A 145 -3.12 -15.37 -15.13
C LEU A 145 -1.78 -15.65 -15.82
N GLN A 146 -0.81 -16.18 -15.08
CA GLN A 146 0.55 -16.34 -15.55
C GLN A 146 0.80 -17.65 -16.29
N PHE A 147 0.34 -18.76 -15.71
CA PHE A 147 0.69 -20.12 -16.11
C PHE A 147 -0.41 -20.78 -16.95
N GLY A 148 -0.01 -21.74 -17.78
CA GLY A 148 -0.92 -22.48 -18.67
C GLY A 148 -0.85 -22.00 -20.13
N THR A 149 -1.59 -22.68 -21.01
CA THR A 149 -1.56 -22.45 -22.46
C THR A 149 -2.07 -21.06 -22.88
N THR A 150 -2.90 -20.43 -22.04
CA THR A 150 -3.45 -19.08 -22.25
C THR A 150 -2.85 -18.03 -21.30
N GLY A 151 -1.81 -18.39 -20.54
CA GLY A 151 -1.14 -17.47 -19.63
C GLY A 151 -0.47 -16.29 -20.33
N LEU A 152 -0.06 -15.29 -19.55
CA LEU A 152 0.76 -14.18 -20.06
C LEU A 152 2.13 -14.67 -20.52
N GLY A 153 2.77 -15.56 -19.76
CA GLY A 153 4.04 -16.18 -20.13
C GLY A 153 5.27 -15.25 -20.12
N PHE A 154 5.14 -14.04 -19.57
CA PHE A 154 6.23 -13.08 -19.41
C PHE A 154 6.18 -12.45 -18.01
N ASN A 155 7.31 -11.93 -17.53
CA ASN A 155 7.38 -11.30 -16.21
C ASN A 155 6.40 -10.11 -16.07
N VAL A 156 5.56 -10.13 -15.04
CA VAL A 156 4.58 -9.08 -14.74
C VAL A 156 5.00 -8.30 -13.49
N LYS A 157 4.91 -6.97 -13.56
CA LYS A 157 5.24 -6.09 -12.44
C LYS A 157 4.02 -5.87 -11.54
N VAL A 158 4.21 -6.11 -10.25
CA VAL A 158 3.19 -5.95 -9.21
C VAL A 158 3.71 -5.01 -8.14
N PHE A 159 2.95 -3.98 -7.85
CA PHE A 159 3.22 -3.04 -6.77
C PHE A 159 2.21 -3.29 -5.65
N SER A 160 2.65 -3.29 -4.40
CA SER A 160 1.78 -3.48 -3.26
C SER A 160 2.06 -2.45 -2.18
N LEU A 161 0.98 -1.89 -1.63
CA LEU A 161 0.98 -1.04 -0.45
C LEU A 161 0.76 -1.86 0.83
N ASN A 162 0.61 -3.18 0.70
CA ASN A 162 0.24 -4.05 1.80
C ASN A 162 1.48 -4.69 2.44
N TYR A 163 1.54 -4.62 3.77
CA TYR A 163 2.63 -5.20 4.56
C TYR A 163 2.56 -6.74 4.67
N ASP A 164 1.39 -7.35 4.46
CA ASP A 164 1.20 -8.80 4.56
C ASP A 164 1.92 -9.59 3.46
N LEU A 165 2.00 -10.92 3.61
CA LEU A 165 2.67 -11.80 2.65
C LEU A 165 1.69 -12.62 1.79
N CYS A 166 0.44 -12.16 1.60
CA CYS A 166 -0.57 -12.94 0.87
C CYS A 166 -0.12 -13.28 -0.54
N PHE A 167 0.45 -12.30 -1.26
CA PHE A 167 0.91 -12.52 -2.63
C PHE A 167 2.06 -13.54 -2.66
N GLU A 168 3.08 -13.32 -1.83
CA GLU A 168 4.31 -14.12 -1.78
C GLU A 168 4.04 -15.57 -1.37
N LYS A 169 3.21 -15.78 -0.35
CA LYS A 169 2.89 -17.12 0.16
C LYS A 169 1.95 -17.88 -0.78
N ARG A 170 1.10 -17.19 -1.55
CA ARG A 170 0.18 -17.83 -2.49
C ARG A 170 0.80 -18.07 -3.85
N VAL A 171 1.38 -17.06 -4.48
CA VAL A 171 2.04 -17.16 -5.79
C VAL A 171 3.31 -18.04 -5.71
N GLY A 172 4.00 -17.99 -4.56
CA GLY A 172 5.20 -18.78 -4.25
C GLY A 172 6.46 -17.99 -4.54
N LYS A 173 7.35 -17.87 -3.53
CA LYS A 173 8.59 -17.06 -3.60
C LYS A 173 9.47 -17.42 -4.81
N ASP A 174 9.51 -18.69 -5.21
CA ASP A 174 10.32 -19.13 -6.36
C ASP A 174 9.91 -18.47 -7.68
N ASN A 175 8.65 -18.02 -7.79
CA ASN A 175 8.10 -17.37 -8.98
C ASN A 175 8.23 -15.84 -8.96
N ILE A 176 8.76 -15.25 -7.88
CA ILE A 176 8.71 -13.82 -7.61
C ILE A 176 10.12 -13.27 -7.36
N GLU A 177 10.48 -12.20 -8.06
CA GLU A 177 11.62 -11.37 -7.70
C GLU A 177 11.22 -10.33 -6.64
N LEU A 178 11.96 -10.28 -5.53
CA LEU A 178 11.67 -9.48 -4.34
C LEU A 178 12.79 -8.49 -3.99
N GLY A 179 13.96 -8.62 -4.61
CA GLY A 179 15.15 -7.82 -4.37
C GLY A 179 16.13 -8.40 -3.35
N PHE A 180 15.89 -9.59 -2.80
CA PHE A 180 16.71 -10.18 -1.76
C PHE A 180 17.61 -11.29 -2.30
N ASP A 181 18.87 -11.32 -1.87
CA ASP A 181 19.79 -12.40 -2.21
C ASP A 181 19.39 -13.69 -1.49
N GLU A 182 19.34 -14.82 -2.22
CA GLU A 182 18.88 -16.10 -1.69
C GLU A 182 19.79 -16.67 -0.58
N ASN A 183 21.07 -16.28 -0.54
CA ASN A 183 22.02 -16.80 0.44
C ASN A 183 22.18 -15.87 1.65
N THR A 184 22.22 -14.55 1.42
CA THR A 184 22.45 -13.57 2.49
C THR A 184 21.16 -12.97 3.03
N SER A 185 20.04 -13.11 2.32
CA SER A 185 18.78 -12.40 2.59
C SER A 185 18.93 -10.88 2.62
N GLU A 186 20.01 -10.33 2.05
CA GLU A 186 20.26 -8.90 1.95
C GLU A 186 19.49 -8.33 0.75
N TRP A 187 18.83 -7.19 0.96
CA TRP A 187 18.18 -6.46 -0.12
C TRP A 187 19.19 -5.73 -1.00
N SER A 188 19.02 -5.82 -2.33
CA SER A 188 19.77 -5.02 -3.29
C SER A 188 18.95 -4.74 -4.55
N TYR A 189 18.96 -3.49 -5.00
CA TYR A 189 18.32 -3.09 -6.27
C TYR A 189 18.89 -3.86 -7.49
N ASN A 190 20.15 -4.34 -7.42
CA ASN A 190 20.78 -5.09 -8.51
C ASN A 190 20.11 -6.45 -8.77
N ASN A 191 19.40 -7.00 -7.79
CA ASN A 191 18.73 -8.29 -7.93
C ASN A 191 17.56 -8.21 -8.93
N PHE A 192 16.90 -7.06 -9.03
CA PHE A 192 15.84 -6.79 -10.02
C PHE A 192 16.32 -6.74 -11.48
N ALA A 193 17.63 -6.75 -11.74
CA ALA A 193 18.15 -6.77 -13.10
C ALA A 193 18.20 -8.18 -13.71
N ARG A 194 18.05 -9.24 -12.91
CA ARG A 194 18.29 -10.65 -13.31
C ARG A 194 17.00 -11.41 -13.72
N ASP A 195 16.02 -10.66 -14.22
CA ASP A 195 14.58 -10.91 -14.03
C ASP A 195 13.88 -11.77 -15.12
N GLU A 196 14.61 -12.54 -15.92
CA GLU A 196 14.00 -13.27 -17.06
C GLU A 196 13.29 -14.57 -16.65
N ASP A 197 13.73 -15.23 -15.58
CA ASP A 197 13.20 -16.53 -15.15
C ASP A 197 12.00 -16.42 -14.18
N LYS A 198 11.77 -15.23 -13.60
CA LYS A 198 10.70 -15.00 -12.61
C LYS A 198 9.42 -14.58 -13.31
N SER A 199 8.30 -15.15 -12.86
CA SER A 199 6.97 -14.84 -13.37
C SER A 199 6.46 -13.46 -12.96
N TYR A 200 6.82 -13.03 -11.75
CA TYR A 200 6.43 -11.77 -11.19
C TYR A 200 7.64 -11.04 -10.62
N THR A 201 7.57 -9.72 -10.62
CA THR A 201 8.45 -8.88 -9.81
C THR A 201 7.56 -8.07 -8.89
N LEU A 202 7.77 -8.21 -7.58
CA LEU A 202 6.94 -7.59 -6.56
C LEU A 202 7.70 -6.45 -5.87
N TYR A 203 7.09 -5.27 -5.89
CA TYR A 203 7.60 -4.07 -5.24
C TYR A 203 6.69 -3.68 -4.06
N LYS A 204 7.22 -3.71 -2.84
CA LYS A 204 6.51 -3.38 -1.60
C LYS A 204 6.75 -1.92 -1.22
N LEU A 205 5.84 -1.04 -1.63
CA LEU A 205 6.00 0.41 -1.51
C LEU A 205 5.97 0.91 -0.05
N HIS A 206 5.25 0.21 0.84
CA HIS A 206 5.19 0.57 2.26
C HIS A 206 6.03 -0.36 3.15
N GLY A 207 6.80 -1.28 2.57
CA GLY A 207 7.55 -2.29 3.32
C GLY A 207 6.77 -3.59 3.51
N SER A 208 7.32 -4.49 4.34
CA SER A 208 6.79 -5.85 4.51
C SER A 208 6.99 -6.34 5.94
N LEU A 209 6.13 -7.26 6.38
CA LEU A 209 6.20 -7.89 7.71
C LEU A 209 7.45 -8.76 7.91
N ASP A 210 8.04 -9.28 6.84
CA ASP A 210 9.22 -10.14 6.87
C ASP A 210 10.53 -9.37 6.67
N TRP A 211 10.51 -8.04 6.70
CA TRP A 211 11.71 -7.23 6.55
C TRP A 211 12.22 -6.74 7.90
N PHE A 212 13.53 -6.64 8.08
CA PHE A 212 14.13 -6.03 9.27
C PHE A 212 15.45 -5.33 8.93
N ILE A 213 15.86 -4.39 9.77
CA ILE A 213 17.19 -3.78 9.67
C ILE A 213 18.14 -4.55 10.58
N ASP A 214 19.21 -5.11 10.00
CA ASP A 214 20.25 -5.75 10.80
C ASP A 214 21.03 -4.70 11.59
N ASN A 215 21.10 -4.86 12.90
CA ASN A 215 21.73 -3.86 13.79
C ASN A 215 23.23 -3.72 13.55
N SER A 216 23.90 -4.77 13.05
CA SER A 216 25.35 -4.77 12.85
C SER A 216 25.78 -4.11 11.54
N THR A 217 25.05 -4.39 10.47
CA THR A 217 25.35 -3.92 9.11
C THR A 217 24.54 -2.70 8.70
N GLN A 218 23.46 -2.38 9.44
CA GLN A 218 22.47 -1.36 9.09
C GLN A 218 21.81 -1.58 7.72
N LYS A 219 21.80 -2.83 7.25
CA LYS A 219 21.22 -3.21 5.97
C LYS A 219 19.82 -3.78 6.14
N LEU A 220 19.01 -3.63 5.10
CA LEU A 220 17.71 -4.27 5.01
C LEU A 220 17.88 -5.76 4.69
N MET A 221 17.25 -6.58 5.52
CA MET A 221 17.26 -8.03 5.46
C MET A 221 15.84 -8.58 5.37
N GLN A 222 15.69 -9.79 4.86
CA GLN A 222 14.44 -10.55 4.88
C GLN A 222 14.53 -11.75 5.84
N SER A 223 13.44 -12.05 6.53
CA SER A 223 13.23 -13.29 7.29
C SER A 223 12.26 -14.25 6.58
N ASP A 224 12.25 -15.52 6.97
CA ASP A 224 11.36 -16.53 6.35
C ASP A 224 9.86 -16.28 6.63
N ASP A 225 9.58 -15.63 7.76
CA ASP A 225 8.27 -15.24 8.26
C ASP A 225 8.35 -13.82 8.84
N THR A 226 7.36 -13.41 9.63
CA THR A 226 7.34 -12.09 10.30
C THR A 226 8.60 -11.84 11.14
N ALA A 227 9.24 -10.71 10.89
CA ALA A 227 10.37 -10.23 11.67
C ALA A 227 9.92 -9.83 13.09
N ARG A 228 10.84 -9.87 14.06
CA ARG A 228 10.55 -9.42 15.44
C ARG A 228 10.29 -7.92 15.51
N ASP A 229 11.02 -7.15 14.71
CA ASP A 229 10.87 -5.69 14.56
C ASP A 229 10.79 -5.39 13.06
N PRO A 230 9.59 -5.50 12.45
CA PRO A 230 9.45 -5.34 11.02
C PRO A 230 9.78 -3.92 10.56
N ALA A 231 10.55 -3.82 9.47
CA ALA A 231 10.88 -2.56 8.81
C ALA A 231 9.66 -2.03 8.03
N LEU A 232 8.65 -1.54 8.76
CA LEU A 232 7.44 -0.95 8.19
C LEU A 232 7.67 0.54 7.89
N ILE A 233 7.31 0.95 6.68
CA ILE A 233 7.40 2.35 6.26
C ILE A 233 6.06 3.00 6.61
N PHE A 234 6.02 3.67 7.75
CA PHE A 234 4.90 4.54 8.12
C PHE A 234 5.13 5.95 7.60
N GLY A 235 4.19 6.46 6.79
CA GLY A 235 3.99 7.88 6.60
C GLY A 235 4.97 8.66 5.74
N VAL A 236 4.58 9.92 5.53
CA VAL A 236 5.24 10.86 4.62
C VAL A 236 6.70 11.14 5.02
N SER A 237 7.03 11.19 6.32
CA SER A 237 8.38 11.55 6.77
C SER A 237 9.43 10.45 6.54
N ASN A 238 9.04 9.17 6.47
CA ASN A 238 9.90 8.09 5.99
C ASN A 238 9.88 7.98 4.46
N LYS A 239 8.72 8.23 3.81
CA LYS A 239 8.55 8.31 2.35
C LYS A 239 9.39 9.43 1.69
N LEU A 240 9.85 10.43 2.45
CA LEU A 240 10.69 11.53 1.96
C LEU A 240 12.20 11.28 2.14
N ARG A 241 12.60 10.17 2.79
CA ARG A 241 14.02 9.83 2.91
C ARG A 241 14.50 9.25 1.58
N ALA A 242 15.60 9.80 1.06
CA ALA A 242 16.30 9.27 -0.12
C ALA A 242 17.12 8.01 0.25
N ILE A 243 16.51 7.05 0.94
CA ILE A 243 17.14 5.84 1.42
C ILE A 243 16.39 4.66 0.81
N ASP A 244 17.16 3.72 0.27
CA ASP A 244 16.65 2.46 -0.24
C ASP A 244 16.10 1.58 0.89
N PRO A 245 15.06 0.78 0.61
CA PRO A 245 14.58 0.40 -0.72
C PRO A 245 13.43 1.28 -1.24
N TYR A 246 12.93 2.21 -0.41
CA TYR A 246 11.73 2.99 -0.73
C TYR A 246 11.91 3.84 -1.99
N LEU A 247 13.04 4.56 -2.07
CA LEU A 247 13.35 5.41 -3.21
C LEU A 247 13.40 4.60 -4.51
N PHE A 248 14.03 3.43 -4.48
CA PHE A 248 14.04 2.50 -5.61
C PHE A 248 12.62 2.07 -6.01
N TYR A 249 11.78 1.64 -5.06
CA TYR A 249 10.44 1.15 -5.37
C TYR A 249 9.52 2.23 -5.94
N ILE A 250 9.55 3.44 -5.38
CA ILE A 250 8.74 4.54 -5.91
C ILE A 250 9.24 4.99 -7.28
N TYR A 251 10.56 4.96 -7.50
CA TYR A 251 11.16 5.20 -8.81
C TYR A 251 10.70 4.16 -9.84
N GLU A 252 10.76 2.87 -9.53
CA GLU A 252 10.30 1.80 -10.41
C GLU A 252 8.79 1.90 -10.67
N PHE A 253 7.98 2.26 -9.66
CA PHE A 253 6.55 2.51 -9.86
C PHE A 253 6.31 3.62 -10.87
N ARG A 254 6.98 4.77 -10.69
CA ARG A 254 6.91 5.89 -11.63
C ARG A 254 7.39 5.48 -13.02
N ARG A 255 8.52 4.80 -13.12
CA ARG A 255 9.10 4.33 -14.40
C ARG A 255 8.12 3.46 -15.17
N HIS A 256 7.51 2.48 -14.50
CA HIS A 256 6.56 1.57 -15.13
C HIS A 256 5.22 2.25 -15.47
N CYS A 257 4.74 3.16 -14.62
CA CYS A 257 3.56 3.97 -14.93
C CYS A 257 3.77 4.84 -16.18
N PHE A 258 4.96 5.39 -16.36
CA PHE A 258 5.30 6.26 -17.49
C PHE A 258 5.79 5.50 -18.74
N SER A 259 5.73 4.17 -18.73
CA SER A 259 6.07 3.38 -19.90
C SER A 259 5.16 3.72 -21.09
N PRO A 260 5.69 3.97 -22.30
CA PRO A 260 4.86 4.22 -23.49
C PRO A 260 4.02 3.00 -23.88
N ASP A 261 4.48 1.81 -23.47
CA ASP A 261 3.82 0.53 -23.73
C ASP A 261 2.71 0.24 -22.72
N LEU A 262 2.60 0.99 -21.62
CA LEU A 262 1.53 0.79 -20.65
C LEU A 262 0.18 1.03 -21.32
N ARG A 263 -0.74 0.09 -21.12
CA ARG A 263 -2.13 0.15 -21.57
C ARG A 263 -3.11 0.09 -20.41
N LEU A 264 -2.79 -0.66 -19.36
CA LEU A 264 -3.68 -0.85 -18.23
C LEU A 264 -2.94 -0.93 -16.89
N LEU A 265 -3.28 -0.03 -15.96
CA LEU A 265 -2.95 -0.15 -14.55
C LEU A 265 -4.14 -0.75 -13.81
N VAL A 266 -3.99 -1.95 -13.25
CA VAL A 266 -5.02 -2.67 -12.51
C VAL A 266 -4.83 -2.44 -11.01
N CYS A 267 -5.71 -1.62 -10.43
CA CYS A 267 -5.78 -1.31 -9.01
C CYS A 267 -6.77 -2.25 -8.31
N ILE A 268 -6.26 -3.15 -7.46
CA ILE A 268 -7.07 -4.13 -6.75
C ILE A 268 -7.15 -3.73 -5.27
N GLY A 269 -8.34 -3.39 -4.80
CA GLY A 269 -8.58 -3.02 -3.40
C GLY A 269 -7.78 -1.81 -2.92
N TYR A 270 -7.40 -0.91 -3.84
CA TYR A 270 -6.77 0.37 -3.53
C TYR A 270 -7.83 1.45 -3.36
N SER A 271 -7.80 2.15 -2.22
CA SER A 271 -8.81 3.16 -1.88
C SER A 271 -8.55 4.54 -2.49
N PHE A 272 -7.43 4.74 -3.19
CA PHE A 272 -6.98 6.06 -3.67
C PHE A 272 -6.80 7.09 -2.56
N ALA A 273 -6.43 6.66 -1.35
CA ALA A 273 -6.16 7.54 -0.21
C ALA A 273 -4.69 7.97 -0.06
N ASP A 274 -3.78 7.48 -0.91
CA ASP A 274 -2.37 7.88 -0.90
C ASP A 274 -2.11 8.89 -2.03
N ASP A 275 -2.06 10.18 -1.66
CA ASP A 275 -1.93 11.30 -2.61
C ASP A 275 -0.69 11.19 -3.50
N HIS A 276 0.43 10.68 -2.97
CA HIS A 276 1.67 10.58 -3.74
C HIS A 276 1.56 9.51 -4.84
N ILE A 277 0.96 8.37 -4.52
CA ILE A 277 0.67 7.32 -5.51
C ILE A 277 -0.34 7.83 -6.54
N ASN A 278 -1.39 8.52 -6.10
CA ASN A 278 -2.36 9.15 -6.98
C ASN A 278 -1.73 10.16 -7.94
N ASP A 279 -0.81 11.00 -7.46
CA ASP A 279 -0.10 11.99 -8.29
C ASP A 279 0.72 11.31 -9.40
N ILE A 280 1.41 10.21 -9.09
CA ILE A 280 2.17 9.44 -10.09
C ILE A 280 1.22 8.87 -11.15
N ILE A 281 0.12 8.24 -10.72
CA ILE A 281 -0.87 7.66 -11.63
C ILE A 281 -1.49 8.75 -12.50
N ALA A 282 -1.91 9.87 -11.90
CA ALA A 282 -2.50 11.02 -12.58
C ALA A 282 -1.59 11.58 -13.66
N GLN A 283 -0.30 11.78 -13.35
CA GLN A 283 0.67 12.27 -14.33
C GLN A 283 0.89 11.25 -15.45
N ALA A 284 0.99 9.96 -15.13
CA ALA A 284 1.22 8.90 -16.10
C ALA A 284 0.08 8.80 -17.13
N ILE A 285 -1.17 8.72 -16.68
CA ILE A 285 -2.33 8.58 -17.58
C ILE A 285 -2.64 9.86 -18.36
N LYS A 286 -2.27 11.04 -17.84
CA LYS A 286 -2.34 12.30 -18.60
C LYS A 286 -1.31 12.35 -19.73
N ASN A 287 -0.14 11.75 -19.52
CA ASN A 287 0.93 11.69 -20.52
C ASN A 287 0.72 10.58 -21.56
N ASN A 288 -0.04 9.54 -21.23
CA ASN A 288 -0.32 8.43 -22.12
C ASN A 288 -1.84 8.24 -22.28
N SER A 289 -2.40 8.80 -23.36
CA SER A 289 -3.84 8.70 -23.67
C SER A 289 -4.32 7.27 -23.96
N GLN A 290 -3.39 6.32 -24.22
CA GLN A 290 -3.69 4.91 -24.41
C GLN A 290 -3.70 4.11 -23.09
N ALA A 291 -3.22 4.70 -22.00
CA ALA A 291 -3.25 4.07 -20.68
C ALA A 291 -4.57 4.34 -19.96
N ARG A 292 -5.11 3.29 -19.33
CA ARG A 292 -6.29 3.35 -18.47
C ARG A 292 -5.99 2.78 -17.08
N VAL A 293 -6.81 3.17 -16.11
CA VAL A 293 -6.83 2.61 -14.75
C VAL A 293 -8.07 1.73 -14.62
N LEU A 294 -7.90 0.47 -14.24
CA LEU A 294 -8.98 -0.41 -13.81
C LEU A 294 -9.01 -0.43 -12.29
N ALA A 295 -10.06 0.10 -11.67
CA ALA A 295 -10.23 0.13 -10.22
C ALA A 295 -11.29 -0.90 -9.79
N THR A 296 -10.88 -1.89 -8.99
CA THR A 296 -11.85 -2.79 -8.32
C THR A 296 -12.36 -2.13 -7.04
N MET A 297 -13.67 -2.04 -6.91
CA MET A 297 -14.30 -1.40 -5.76
C MET A 297 -15.53 -2.18 -5.31
N TYR A 298 -15.66 -2.42 -4.00
CA TYR A 298 -16.84 -3.08 -3.43
C TYR A 298 -18.12 -2.28 -3.68
N SER A 299 -18.01 -0.96 -3.57
CA SER A 299 -19.03 0.02 -3.94
C SER A 299 -18.46 0.99 -4.96
N ASN A 300 -19.25 1.36 -5.97
CA ASN A 300 -18.86 2.28 -7.04
C ASN A 300 -19.99 3.28 -7.33
N THR A 301 -20.56 3.87 -6.28
CA THR A 301 -21.54 4.96 -6.40
C THR A 301 -20.99 6.13 -7.21
N VAL A 302 -21.86 7.01 -7.72
CA VAL A 302 -21.43 8.16 -8.52
C VAL A 302 -20.47 9.04 -7.72
N GLU A 303 -20.74 9.22 -6.43
CA GLU A 303 -19.90 9.98 -5.50
C GLU A 303 -18.50 9.34 -5.34
N GLU A 304 -18.43 8.02 -5.17
CA GLU A 304 -17.15 7.30 -5.05
C GLU A 304 -16.33 7.34 -6.34
N GLN A 305 -16.99 7.16 -7.49
CA GLN A 305 -16.32 7.29 -8.80
C GLN A 305 -15.79 8.70 -9.01
N LEU A 306 -16.57 9.73 -8.64
CA LEU A 306 -16.15 11.12 -8.72
C LEU A 306 -14.97 11.41 -7.79
N ALA A 307 -14.96 10.83 -6.58
CA ALA A 307 -13.85 10.94 -5.64
C ALA A 307 -12.56 10.36 -6.22
N VAL A 308 -12.61 9.16 -6.84
CA VAL A 308 -11.44 8.55 -7.49
C VAL A 308 -10.96 9.40 -8.68
N ARG A 309 -11.87 9.83 -9.56
CA ARG A 309 -11.50 10.72 -10.68
C ARG A 309 -10.86 12.02 -10.18
N LYS A 310 -11.40 12.61 -9.12
CA LYS A 310 -10.83 13.81 -8.48
C LYS A 310 -9.45 13.54 -7.89
N ALA A 311 -9.25 12.42 -7.20
CA ALA A 311 -7.95 12.03 -6.65
C ALA A 311 -6.89 11.88 -7.74
N LEU A 312 -7.29 11.40 -8.92
CA LEU A 312 -6.42 11.30 -10.11
C LEU A 312 -6.38 12.60 -10.95
N GLY A 313 -7.01 13.67 -10.49
CA GLY A 313 -7.07 14.96 -11.18
C GLY A 313 -7.66 14.88 -12.60
N LEU A 314 -8.65 14.01 -12.80
CA LEU A 314 -9.36 13.79 -14.06
C LEU A 314 -10.70 14.53 -14.10
N ALA A 315 -11.20 14.77 -15.31
CA ALA A 315 -12.56 15.27 -15.52
C ALA A 315 -13.62 14.25 -15.01
N PRO A 316 -14.78 14.70 -14.50
CA PRO A 316 -15.84 13.82 -13.96
C PRO A 316 -16.34 12.72 -14.92
N ASP A 317 -16.25 12.97 -16.22
CA ASP A 317 -16.70 12.12 -17.33
C ASP A 317 -15.54 11.37 -18.02
N SER A 318 -14.32 11.43 -17.46
CA SER A 318 -13.18 10.73 -18.05
C SER A 318 -13.39 9.21 -18.10
N GLU A 319 -13.20 8.65 -19.29
CA GLU A 319 -13.24 7.21 -19.58
C GLU A 319 -11.90 6.51 -19.31
N GLN A 320 -10.87 7.24 -18.89
CA GLN A 320 -9.56 6.66 -18.56
C GLN A 320 -9.59 5.81 -17.29
N VAL A 321 -10.66 5.90 -16.49
CA VAL A 321 -10.87 5.03 -15.32
C VAL A 321 -12.05 4.11 -15.58
N ILE A 322 -11.81 2.81 -15.44
CA ILE A 322 -12.80 1.75 -15.51
C ILE A 322 -13.08 1.32 -14.09
N PHE A 323 -14.36 1.25 -13.72
CA PHE A 323 -14.80 0.86 -12.38
C PHE A 323 -15.44 -0.52 -12.41
N GLU A 324 -14.79 -1.49 -11.79
CA GLU A 324 -15.30 -2.85 -11.65
C GLU A 324 -15.91 -3.04 -10.26
N LYS A 325 -17.23 -3.26 -10.19
CA LYS A 325 -17.94 -3.44 -8.92
C LYS A 325 -17.75 -4.86 -8.40
N THR A 326 -16.67 -5.07 -7.65
CA THR A 326 -16.27 -6.39 -7.16
C THR A 326 -15.35 -6.26 -5.94
N ASP A 327 -15.26 -7.32 -5.15
CA ASP A 327 -14.20 -7.44 -4.14
C ASP A 327 -12.96 -8.14 -4.74
N ALA A 328 -11.85 -8.13 -3.98
CA ALA A 328 -10.60 -8.69 -4.47
C ALA A 328 -10.68 -10.20 -4.66
N LYS A 329 -11.40 -10.90 -3.75
CA LYS A 329 -11.58 -12.34 -3.82
C LYS A 329 -12.29 -12.76 -5.11
N LYS A 330 -13.43 -12.16 -5.41
CA LYS A 330 -14.21 -12.46 -6.60
C LYS A 330 -13.45 -12.06 -7.87
N PHE A 331 -12.84 -10.87 -7.88
CA PHE A 331 -12.08 -10.43 -9.05
C PHE A 331 -10.93 -11.38 -9.38
N LEU A 332 -10.09 -11.70 -8.41
CA LEU A 332 -8.92 -12.54 -8.63
C LEU A 332 -9.29 -13.99 -8.95
N ALA A 333 -10.35 -14.54 -8.31
CA ALA A 333 -10.73 -15.93 -8.50
C ALA A 333 -11.58 -16.18 -9.77
N GLU A 334 -12.43 -15.22 -10.17
CA GLU A 334 -13.47 -15.43 -11.18
C GLU A 334 -13.32 -14.55 -12.43
N THR A 335 -12.72 -13.36 -12.31
CA THR A 335 -12.71 -12.35 -13.38
C THR A 335 -11.35 -12.18 -14.03
N LEU A 336 -10.27 -12.23 -13.25
CA LEU A 336 -8.91 -11.98 -13.72
C LEU A 336 -8.48 -13.04 -14.73
N SER A 337 -8.36 -12.64 -15.99
CA SER A 337 -7.80 -13.45 -17.06
C SER A 337 -7.12 -12.57 -18.10
N LYS A 338 -6.27 -13.18 -18.94
CA LYS A 338 -5.63 -12.49 -20.06
C LYS A 338 -6.67 -11.91 -21.01
N GLU A 339 -7.74 -12.65 -21.29
CA GLU A 339 -8.82 -12.24 -22.17
C GLU A 339 -9.58 -11.04 -21.60
N TYR A 340 -9.89 -11.07 -20.30
CA TYR A 340 -10.58 -9.98 -19.62
C TYR A 340 -9.74 -8.69 -19.66
N LEU A 341 -8.45 -8.78 -19.34
CA LEU A 341 -7.55 -7.62 -19.36
C LEU A 341 -7.41 -7.02 -20.77
N ALA A 342 -7.30 -7.86 -21.80
CA ALA A 342 -7.18 -7.42 -23.19
C ALA A 342 -8.42 -6.66 -23.68
N GLN A 343 -9.61 -7.00 -23.17
CA GLN A 343 -10.87 -6.31 -23.50
C GLN A 343 -10.92 -4.88 -22.95
N GLN A 344 -10.12 -4.55 -21.94
CA GLN A 344 -10.12 -3.22 -21.33
C GLN A 344 -9.26 -2.20 -22.09
N PHE A 345 -8.42 -2.67 -23.02
CA PHE A 345 -7.51 -1.82 -23.79
C PHE A 345 -8.31 -0.93 -24.75
N LEU A 346 -7.82 0.28 -24.99
CA LEU A 346 -8.37 1.10 -26.06
C LEU A 346 -8.05 0.48 -27.42
N PRO A 347 -8.91 0.66 -28.43
CA PRO A 347 -8.57 0.33 -29.80
C PRO A 347 -7.30 1.09 -30.19
N MET A 348 -6.31 0.39 -30.73
CA MET A 348 -5.13 1.07 -31.29
C MET A 348 -5.63 1.94 -32.46
N PRO A 349 -5.25 3.22 -32.53
CA PRO A 349 -5.56 4.04 -33.70
C PRO A 349 -4.98 3.36 -34.94
N ASP A 350 -5.79 3.24 -35.99
CA ASP A 350 -5.37 2.63 -37.26
C ASP A 350 -4.03 3.26 -37.68
N SER A 351 -3.01 2.42 -37.86
CA SER A 351 -1.74 2.89 -38.37
C SER A 351 -1.96 3.46 -39.77
N PRO A 352 -1.64 4.74 -40.04
CA PRO A 352 -1.81 5.32 -41.38
C PRO A 352 -0.86 4.72 -42.43
N PHE A 353 -0.05 3.71 -42.07
CA PHE A 353 0.91 3.04 -42.95
C PHE A 353 0.55 1.59 -43.30
N ALA A 354 -0.66 1.13 -43.00
CA ALA A 354 -1.17 -0.16 -43.46
C ALA A 354 -2.03 0.02 -44.72
N SER A 355 -1.38 0.26 -45.86
CA SER A 355 -1.96 0.11 -47.20
C SER A 355 -0.93 -0.36 -48.20
#